data_AF-A0A4Q3CAZ2-F1
#
_entry.id   AF-A0A4Q3CAZ2-F1
#
_cell.length_a   1.000
_cell.length_b   1.000
_cell.length_c   1.000
_cell.angle_alpha   90.00
_cell.angle_beta   90.00
_cell.angle_gamma   90.00
#
_symmetry.space_group_name_H-M   'P 1'
#
loop_
_entity.id
_entity.type
_entity.pdbx_description
1 polymer ?
#
loop_
_entity_poly.entity_id
_entity_poly.type
_entity_poly.pdbx_seq_one_letter_code
_entity_poly.pdbx_strand_id
1 'polypeptide(L)'
;VRQARAIASFDREVTGDEIKAALASEISAILKPREQIVDFSVGPKPRIVLFVGVNGSGKTTTIGKIASKLSAQGADIVLAAGDTFRAAAVEQLKVWAERANARFISKPNGADAAGLAYEAVEIAKAENRDLVLIDTAGRLQNKVQLMDELAKVVRAIRKIDPTAPHDVILVLDATVGQNALGQVEAFRNTAGVTGLVMTKLDGTAKGGVLVAIAEQHPIPIHFVGVGEKAEDLHPFSADTFARALVGLDD
;
A
#
# COMPACT_ATOMS: atom_id res chain seq x y z
N VAL A 1 58.27 -1.96 -9.11
CA VAL A 1 57.26 -2.98 -9.49
C VAL A 1 56.05 -3.02 -8.53
N ARG A 2 56.20 -2.96 -7.20
CA ARG A 2 55.03 -2.91 -6.27
C ARG A 2 54.25 -1.58 -6.25
N GLN A 3 54.86 -0.44 -6.61
CA GLN A 3 54.17 0.85 -6.73
C GLN A 3 53.44 1.06 -8.07
N ALA A 4 53.72 0.24 -9.09
CA ALA A 4 53.08 0.34 -10.41
C ALA A 4 51.71 -0.36 -10.48
N ARG A 5 51.38 -1.21 -9.51
CA ARG A 5 50.07 -1.88 -9.41
C ARG A 5 48.99 -1.07 -8.71
N ALA A 6 49.37 -0.01 -8.00
CA ALA A 6 48.41 0.87 -7.31
C ALA A 6 47.85 1.98 -8.24
N ILE A 7 48.53 2.29 -9.34
CA ILE A 7 48.12 3.34 -10.28
C ILE A 7 47.34 2.75 -11.47
N ALA A 8 47.56 1.47 -11.80
CA ALA A 8 46.91 0.80 -12.92
C ALA A 8 45.43 0.41 -12.68
N SER A 9 44.87 0.61 -11.47
CA SER A 9 43.46 0.29 -11.20
C SER A 9 42.53 1.51 -11.25
N PHE A 10 43.05 2.70 -11.58
CA PHE A 10 42.27 3.95 -11.66
C PHE A 10 41.95 4.40 -13.09
N ASP A 11 42.46 3.69 -14.11
CA ASP A 11 42.36 4.07 -15.53
C ASP A 11 41.40 3.17 -16.33
N ARG A 12 40.46 2.50 -15.62
CA ARG A 12 39.39 1.73 -16.28
C ARG A 12 38.23 2.70 -16.52
N GLU A 13 37.92 2.99 -17.79
CA GLU A 13 36.71 3.74 -18.13
C GLU A 13 35.50 3.00 -17.56
N VAL A 14 34.86 3.61 -16.55
CA VAL A 14 33.64 3.07 -15.95
C VAL A 14 32.52 3.19 -16.98
N THR A 15 31.94 2.06 -17.35
CA THR A 15 30.85 2.01 -18.33
C THR A 15 29.56 2.57 -17.73
N GLY A 16 28.63 3.04 -18.57
CA GLY A 16 27.33 3.52 -18.11
C GLY A 16 26.54 2.47 -17.31
N ASP A 17 26.68 1.19 -17.66
CA ASP A 17 26.02 0.10 -16.96
C ASP A 17 26.69 -0.23 -15.62
N GLU A 18 28.00 -0.06 -15.50
CA GLU A 18 28.69 -0.16 -14.19
C GLU A 18 28.23 0.96 -13.24
N ILE A 19 28.01 2.19 -13.75
CA ILE A 19 27.44 3.29 -12.95
C ILE A 19 26.02 2.97 -12.52
N LYS A 20 25.16 2.52 -13.44
CA LYS A 20 23.78 2.13 -13.12
C LYS A 20 23.73 0.99 -12.11
N ALA A 21 24.60 -0.01 -12.23
CA ALA A 21 24.65 -1.14 -11.32
C ALA A 21 25.10 -0.71 -9.92
N ALA A 22 26.10 0.16 -9.82
CA ALA A 22 26.50 0.76 -8.55
C ALA A 22 25.36 1.57 -7.92
N LEU A 23 24.67 2.41 -8.71
CA LEU A 23 23.52 3.18 -8.22
C LEU A 23 22.35 2.28 -7.77
N ALA A 24 22.04 1.22 -8.52
CA ALA A 24 21.02 0.25 -8.11
C ALA A 24 21.40 -0.45 -6.81
N SER A 25 22.67 -0.78 -6.61
CA SER A 25 23.15 -1.37 -5.35
C SER A 25 22.93 -0.43 -4.16
N GLU A 26 23.25 0.85 -4.30
CA GLU A 26 23.03 1.86 -3.25
C GLU A 26 21.54 2.05 -2.95
N ILE A 27 20.71 2.16 -3.99
CA ILE A 27 19.25 2.28 -3.85
C ILE A 27 18.66 1.05 -3.16
N SER A 28 19.08 -0.16 -3.57
CA SER A 28 18.63 -1.40 -2.93
C SER A 28 19.03 -1.42 -1.45
N ALA A 29 20.25 -1.03 -1.10
CA ALA A 29 20.70 -0.98 0.29
C ALA A 29 19.84 -0.06 1.17
N ILE A 30 19.36 1.06 0.63
CA ILE A 30 18.44 1.97 1.33
C ILE A 30 17.06 1.33 1.52
N LEU A 31 16.56 0.61 0.50
CA LEU A 31 15.20 0.06 0.48
C LEU A 31 15.09 -1.30 1.19
N LYS A 32 16.15 -2.10 1.24
CA LYS A 32 16.16 -3.46 1.80
C LYS A 32 15.63 -3.55 3.23
N PRO A 33 15.96 -2.63 4.16
CA PRO A 33 15.39 -2.62 5.51
C PRO A 33 13.87 -2.39 5.56
N ARG A 34 13.25 -2.00 4.45
CA ARG A 34 11.80 -1.79 4.32
C ARG A 34 11.13 -2.92 3.55
N GLU A 35 11.87 -3.82 2.93
CA GLU A 35 11.33 -4.96 2.20
C GLU A 35 10.74 -5.97 3.19
N GLN A 36 9.40 -6.06 3.23
CA GLN A 36 8.72 -7.02 4.10
C GLN A 36 7.50 -7.61 3.42
N ILE A 37 7.51 -8.93 3.25
CA ILE A 37 6.33 -9.68 2.83
C ILE A 37 5.33 -9.67 3.99
N VAL A 38 4.12 -9.16 3.72
CA VAL A 38 3.00 -9.26 4.65
C VAL A 38 2.19 -10.50 4.33
N ASP A 39 2.01 -11.35 5.33
CA ASP A 39 1.07 -12.46 5.30
C ASP A 39 -0.14 -12.09 6.15
N PHE A 40 -1.25 -11.79 5.48
CA PHE A 40 -2.49 -11.43 6.15
C PHE A 40 -3.25 -12.65 6.72
N SER A 41 -2.84 -13.88 6.40
CA SER A 41 -3.49 -15.11 6.90
C SER A 41 -3.11 -15.45 8.34
N VAL A 42 -2.03 -14.85 8.86
CA VAL A 42 -1.56 -15.04 10.24
C VAL A 42 -2.00 -13.88 11.12
N GLY A 43 -2.39 -14.16 12.36
CA GLY A 43 -2.63 -13.14 13.38
C GLY A 43 -4.08 -13.14 13.93
N PRO A 44 -4.59 -11.98 14.37
CA PRO A 44 -5.91 -11.88 14.99
C PRO A 44 -7.01 -12.20 13.97
N LYS A 45 -8.11 -12.81 14.44
CA LYS A 45 -9.26 -13.18 13.63
C LYS A 45 -10.54 -12.49 14.15
N PRO A 46 -11.20 -11.62 13.34
CA PRO A 46 -10.80 -11.20 12.01
C PRO A 46 -9.62 -10.22 12.03
N ARG A 47 -8.72 -10.33 11.04
CA ARG A 47 -7.66 -9.35 10.83
C ARG A 47 -8.23 -8.12 10.10
N ILE A 48 -8.36 -7.02 10.83
CA ILE A 48 -8.86 -5.73 10.32
C ILE A 48 -7.72 -4.93 9.66
N VAL A 49 -7.84 -4.70 8.35
CA VAL A 49 -6.91 -3.96 7.50
C VAL A 49 -7.59 -2.72 6.94
N LEU A 50 -7.04 -1.54 7.25
CA LEU A 50 -7.55 -0.26 6.79
C LEU A 50 -6.67 0.28 5.65
N PHE A 51 -7.29 0.59 4.50
CA PHE A 51 -6.57 1.12 3.34
C PHE A 51 -6.76 2.62 3.22
N VAL A 52 -5.65 3.35 3.21
CA VAL A 52 -5.65 4.83 3.20
C VAL A 52 -4.79 5.36 2.06
N GLY A 53 -4.92 6.65 1.75
CA GLY A 53 -4.27 7.29 0.61
C GLY A 53 -5.20 8.20 -0.17
N VAL A 54 -4.65 8.94 -1.12
CA VAL A 54 -5.41 9.94 -1.87
C VAL A 54 -6.27 9.33 -2.98
N ASN A 55 -7.21 10.10 -3.50
CA ASN A 55 -7.98 9.69 -4.67
C ASN A 55 -7.05 9.46 -5.87
N GLY A 56 -7.33 8.42 -6.63
CA GLY A 56 -6.52 8.04 -7.79
C GLY A 56 -5.25 7.26 -7.44
N SER A 57 -4.91 7.05 -6.16
CA SER A 57 -3.70 6.30 -5.79
C SER A 57 -3.79 4.78 -5.98
N GLY A 58 -4.96 4.28 -6.38
CA GLY A 58 -5.18 2.84 -6.63
C GLY A 58 -5.64 2.05 -5.40
N LYS A 59 -6.15 2.70 -4.33
CA LYS A 59 -6.67 2.02 -3.11
C LYS A 59 -7.68 0.91 -3.42
N THR A 60 -8.82 1.26 -3.99
CA THR A 60 -9.91 0.32 -4.30
C THR A 60 -9.43 -0.85 -5.17
N THR A 61 -8.60 -0.57 -6.18
CA THR A 61 -7.99 -1.60 -7.01
C THR A 61 -7.06 -2.49 -6.18
N THR A 62 -6.17 -1.92 -5.36
CA THR A 62 -5.25 -2.67 -4.48
C THR A 62 -6.00 -3.59 -3.52
N ILE A 63 -7.07 -3.10 -2.89
CA ILE A 63 -7.94 -3.90 -2.02
C ILE A 63 -8.50 -5.09 -2.80
N GLY A 64 -9.02 -4.85 -4.00
CA GLY A 64 -9.58 -5.89 -4.85
C GLY A 64 -8.56 -6.96 -5.26
N LYS A 65 -7.34 -6.56 -5.61
CA LYS A 65 -6.25 -7.48 -5.94
C LYS A 65 -5.84 -8.35 -4.73
N ILE A 66 -5.69 -7.72 -3.56
CA ILE A 66 -5.40 -8.43 -2.30
C ILE A 66 -6.53 -9.39 -1.95
N ALA A 67 -7.79 -8.93 -2.04
CA ALA A 67 -8.96 -9.76 -1.76
C ALA A 67 -9.04 -10.98 -2.68
N SER A 68 -8.80 -10.79 -3.98
CA SER A 68 -8.79 -11.88 -4.96
C SER A 68 -7.70 -12.91 -4.66
N LYS A 69 -6.49 -12.44 -4.32
CA LYS A 69 -5.35 -13.31 -3.98
C LYS A 69 -5.61 -14.11 -2.70
N LEU A 70 -6.10 -13.47 -1.65
CA LEU A 70 -6.38 -14.12 -0.36
C LEU A 70 -7.57 -15.08 -0.47
N SER A 71 -8.61 -14.71 -1.21
CA SER A 71 -9.76 -15.60 -1.48
C SER A 71 -9.34 -16.83 -2.29
N ALA A 72 -8.47 -16.68 -3.28
CA ALA A 72 -7.89 -17.83 -4.00
C ALA A 72 -7.04 -18.75 -3.10
N GLN A 73 -6.57 -18.24 -1.96
CA GLN A 73 -5.90 -19.02 -0.91
C GLN A 73 -6.86 -19.60 0.13
N GLY A 74 -8.18 -19.39 -0.03
CA GLY A 74 -9.22 -19.92 0.84
C GLY A 74 -9.64 -19.01 2.01
N ALA A 75 -9.21 -17.75 2.03
CA ALA A 75 -9.56 -16.82 3.10
C ALA A 75 -11.01 -16.31 2.99
N ASP A 76 -11.72 -16.28 4.12
CA ASP A 76 -13.06 -15.70 4.24
C ASP A 76 -12.99 -14.20 4.53
N ILE A 77 -13.35 -13.37 3.54
CA ILE A 77 -13.11 -11.93 3.56
C ILE A 77 -14.40 -11.14 3.64
N VAL A 78 -14.40 -10.08 4.46
CA VAL A 78 -15.37 -8.98 4.41
C VAL A 78 -14.72 -7.78 3.72
N LEU A 79 -15.39 -7.23 2.70
CA LEU A 79 -15.01 -5.97 2.04
C LEU A 79 -15.96 -4.85 2.43
N ALA A 80 -15.42 -3.77 2.98
CA ALA A 80 -16.20 -2.63 3.47
C ALA A 80 -15.94 -1.38 2.62
N ALA A 81 -16.99 -0.86 1.98
CA ALA A 81 -16.91 0.29 1.07
C ALA A 81 -16.96 1.64 1.82
N GLY A 82 -15.88 2.00 2.51
CA GLY A 82 -15.80 3.24 3.31
C GLY A 82 -15.52 4.52 2.51
N ASP A 83 -15.30 4.48 1.20
CA ASP A 83 -15.37 5.67 0.32
C ASP A 83 -16.84 6.00 -0.03
N THR A 84 -17.62 6.33 1.00
CA THR A 84 -19.09 6.43 0.93
C THR A 84 -19.59 7.55 0.03
N PHE A 85 -18.75 8.52 -0.36
CA PHE A 85 -19.11 9.65 -1.22
C PHE A 85 -18.89 9.39 -2.71
N ARG A 86 -18.17 8.33 -3.07
CA ARG A 86 -17.85 8.00 -4.46
C ARG A 86 -18.59 6.75 -4.87
N ALA A 87 -19.82 6.93 -5.36
CA ALA A 87 -20.65 5.83 -5.87
C ALA A 87 -19.90 4.90 -6.85
N ALA A 88 -19.08 5.46 -7.75
CA ALA A 88 -18.25 4.66 -8.66
C ALA A 88 -17.18 3.81 -7.94
N ALA A 89 -16.61 4.30 -6.82
CA ALA A 89 -15.66 3.51 -6.03
C ALA A 89 -16.37 2.38 -5.27
N VAL A 90 -17.58 2.64 -4.75
CA VAL A 90 -18.43 1.62 -4.11
C VAL A 90 -18.78 0.51 -5.11
N GLU A 91 -19.26 0.86 -6.31
CA GLU A 91 -19.57 -0.11 -7.37
C GLU A 91 -18.32 -0.86 -7.84
N GLN A 92 -17.19 -0.18 -7.99
CA GLN A 92 -15.93 -0.83 -8.34
C GLN A 92 -15.50 -1.86 -7.28
N LEU A 93 -15.60 -1.51 -5.99
CA LEU A 93 -15.27 -2.43 -4.90
C LEU A 93 -16.24 -3.61 -4.84
N LYS A 94 -17.53 -3.39 -5.15
CA LYS A 94 -18.54 -4.45 -5.24
C LYS A 94 -18.18 -5.49 -6.30
N VAL A 95 -17.76 -5.05 -7.49
CA VAL A 95 -17.30 -5.95 -8.56
C VAL A 95 -16.09 -6.77 -8.09
N TRP A 96 -15.17 -6.17 -7.34
CA TRP A 96 -14.07 -6.91 -6.73
C TRP A 96 -14.53 -7.91 -5.66
N ALA A 97 -15.53 -7.56 -4.86
CA ALA A 97 -16.12 -8.46 -3.87
C ALA A 97 -16.75 -9.68 -4.52
N GLU A 98 -17.50 -9.48 -5.60
CA GLU A 98 -18.11 -10.57 -6.38
C GLU A 98 -17.04 -11.50 -6.96
N ARG A 99 -15.97 -10.95 -7.54
CA ARG A 99 -14.83 -11.74 -8.06
C ARG A 99 -14.10 -12.53 -6.98
N ALA A 100 -13.97 -11.96 -5.79
CA ALA A 100 -13.31 -12.59 -4.65
C ALA A 100 -14.26 -13.45 -3.80
N ASN A 101 -15.53 -13.63 -4.19
CA ASN A 101 -16.56 -14.27 -3.37
C ASN A 101 -16.60 -13.73 -1.91
N ALA A 102 -16.32 -12.44 -1.75
CA ALA A 102 -16.20 -11.79 -0.45
C ALA A 102 -17.55 -11.22 0.01
N ARG A 103 -17.75 -11.19 1.33
CA ARG A 103 -18.91 -10.54 1.95
C ARG A 103 -18.79 -9.03 1.77
N PHE A 104 -19.61 -8.44 0.90
CA PHE A 104 -19.60 -7.01 0.63
C PHE A 104 -20.51 -6.22 1.59
N ILE A 105 -19.98 -5.17 2.20
CA ILE A 105 -20.70 -4.25 3.09
C ILE A 105 -20.62 -2.83 2.52
N SER A 106 -21.78 -2.22 2.29
CA SER A 106 -21.91 -0.85 1.84
C SER A 106 -23.11 -0.15 2.49
N LYS A 107 -23.13 1.18 2.40
CA LYS A 107 -24.25 2.02 2.83
C LYS A 107 -24.65 2.98 1.70
N PRO A 108 -25.82 3.65 1.80
CA PRO A 108 -26.19 4.68 0.84
C PRO A 108 -25.11 5.75 0.66
N ASN A 109 -25.07 6.38 -0.51
CA ASN A 109 -24.10 7.42 -0.83
C ASN A 109 -24.13 8.56 0.20
N GLY A 110 -22.96 8.96 0.69
CA GLY A 110 -22.79 9.97 1.73
C GLY A 110 -23.09 9.50 3.16
N ALA A 111 -23.30 8.20 3.38
CA ALA A 111 -23.46 7.64 4.71
C ALA A 111 -22.16 7.71 5.55
N ASP A 112 -22.30 7.55 6.86
CA ASP A 112 -21.19 7.59 7.80
C ASP A 112 -20.22 6.42 7.62
N ALA A 113 -19.01 6.71 7.14
CA ALA A 113 -17.94 5.72 6.94
C ALA A 113 -17.54 5.03 8.26
N ALA A 114 -17.54 5.75 9.38
CA ALA A 114 -17.20 5.18 10.68
C ALA A 114 -18.23 4.15 11.15
N GLY A 115 -19.52 4.44 10.96
CA GLY A 115 -20.60 3.50 11.24
C GLY A 115 -20.60 2.29 10.29
N LEU A 116 -20.20 2.46 9.03
CA LEU A 116 -20.01 1.35 8.09
C LEU A 116 -18.85 0.43 8.52
N ALA A 117 -17.70 1.01 8.88
CA ALA A 117 -16.54 0.26 9.34
C ALA A 117 -16.81 -0.51 10.63
N TYR A 118 -17.53 0.10 11.58
CA TYR A 118 -17.98 -0.55 12.81
C TYR A 118 -18.83 -1.80 12.50
N GLU A 119 -19.86 -1.63 11.67
CA GLU A 119 -20.77 -2.73 11.28
C GLU A 119 -20.04 -3.85 10.54
N ALA A 120 -19.12 -3.53 9.63
CA ALA A 120 -18.33 -4.53 8.91
C ALA A 120 -17.49 -5.39 9.86
N VAL A 121 -16.90 -4.78 10.90
CA VAL A 121 -16.12 -5.50 11.91
C VAL A 121 -17.02 -6.35 12.82
N GLU A 122 -18.19 -5.85 13.23
CA GLU A 122 -19.16 -6.65 14.00
C GLU A 122 -19.62 -7.88 13.22
N ILE A 123 -19.99 -7.72 11.96
CA ILE A 123 -20.40 -8.82 11.08
C ILE A 123 -19.27 -9.84 10.94
N ALA A 124 -18.05 -9.39 10.69
CA ALA A 124 -16.91 -10.28 10.55
C ALA A 124 -16.64 -11.11 11.82
N LYS A 125 -16.78 -10.50 13.01
CA LYS A 125 -16.65 -11.22 14.29
C LYS A 125 -17.80 -12.21 14.50
N ALA A 126 -19.04 -11.80 14.22
CA ALA A 126 -20.22 -12.65 14.38
C ALA A 126 -20.21 -13.86 13.44
N GLU A 127 -19.73 -13.68 12.21
CA GLU A 127 -19.62 -14.72 11.20
C GLU A 127 -18.28 -15.48 11.23
N ASN A 128 -17.40 -15.21 12.21
CA ASN A 128 -16.07 -15.81 12.36
C ASN A 128 -15.22 -15.76 11.08
N ARG A 129 -15.25 -14.61 10.39
CA ARG A 129 -14.50 -14.34 9.15
C ARG A 129 -13.01 -14.16 9.43
N ASP A 130 -12.19 -14.39 8.42
CA ASP A 130 -10.73 -14.28 8.55
C ASP A 130 -10.26 -12.83 8.51
N LEU A 131 -10.81 -12.02 7.59
CA LEU A 131 -10.34 -10.65 7.35
C LEU A 131 -11.47 -9.63 7.14
N VAL A 132 -11.17 -8.38 7.50
CA VAL A 132 -11.95 -7.21 7.09
C VAL A 132 -11.03 -6.25 6.36
N LEU A 133 -11.28 -6.00 5.07
CA LEU A 133 -10.56 -5.00 4.29
C LEU A 133 -11.47 -3.78 4.09
N ILE A 134 -11.02 -2.64 4.59
CA ILE A 134 -11.82 -1.40 4.64
C ILE A 134 -11.22 -0.38 3.67
N ASP A 135 -11.98 0.00 2.63
CA ASP A 135 -11.65 1.14 1.77
C ASP A 135 -11.99 2.46 2.47
N THR A 136 -11.31 3.55 2.15
CA THR A 136 -11.59 4.88 2.71
C THR A 136 -11.62 5.95 1.64
N ALA A 137 -12.27 7.07 1.95
CA ALA A 137 -12.14 8.29 1.15
C ALA A 137 -10.68 8.77 1.06
N GLY A 138 -10.36 9.57 0.03
CA GLY A 138 -9.01 10.10 -0.22
C GLY A 138 -8.95 11.53 -0.76
N ARG A 139 -9.97 12.35 -0.53
CA ARG A 139 -10.07 13.73 -1.05
C ARG A 139 -9.13 14.70 -0.31
N LEU A 140 -7.89 14.85 -0.77
CA LEU A 140 -6.85 15.64 -0.08
C LEU A 140 -7.07 17.17 -0.10
N GLN A 141 -7.89 17.70 -1.02
CA GLN A 141 -8.18 19.14 -1.08
C GLN A 141 -8.77 19.70 0.22
N ASN A 142 -9.45 18.85 1.01
CA ASN A 142 -9.93 19.17 2.36
C ASN A 142 -9.19 18.29 3.39
N LYS A 143 -7.86 18.39 3.44
CA LYS A 143 -6.97 17.55 4.28
C LYS A 143 -7.48 17.39 5.71
N VAL A 144 -7.92 18.47 6.37
CA VAL A 144 -8.42 18.43 7.76
C VAL A 144 -9.64 17.53 7.88
N GLN A 145 -10.67 17.77 7.06
CA GLN A 145 -11.90 16.98 7.07
C GLN A 145 -11.64 15.50 6.78
N LEU A 146 -10.76 15.20 5.81
CA LEU A 146 -10.36 13.83 5.48
C LEU A 146 -9.70 13.13 6.68
N MET A 147 -8.77 13.82 7.36
CA MET A 147 -8.08 13.24 8.52
C MET A 147 -9.04 13.07 9.71
N ASP A 148 -9.97 14.00 9.94
CA ASP A 148 -10.97 13.89 11.01
C ASP A 148 -11.92 12.69 10.79
N GLU A 149 -12.35 12.49 9.55
CA GLU A 149 -13.17 11.34 9.16
C GLU A 149 -12.41 10.02 9.34
N LEU A 150 -11.15 9.98 8.90
CA LEU A 150 -10.28 8.82 9.08
C LEU A 150 -10.06 8.50 10.58
N ALA A 151 -9.80 9.52 11.40
CA ALA A 151 -9.68 9.35 12.84
C ALA A 151 -10.99 8.84 13.48
N LYS A 152 -12.15 9.26 12.97
CA LYS A 152 -13.45 8.75 13.38
C LYS A 152 -13.63 7.27 13.05
N VAL A 153 -13.21 6.83 11.86
CA VAL A 153 -13.21 5.41 11.46
C VAL A 153 -12.34 4.59 12.40
N VAL A 154 -11.10 5.02 12.68
CA VAL A 154 -10.18 4.34 13.60
C VAL A 154 -10.77 4.23 15.01
N ARG A 155 -11.38 5.32 15.53
CA ARG A 155 -12.05 5.28 16.83
C ARG A 155 -13.24 4.31 16.85
N ALA A 156 -13.98 4.20 15.75
CA ALA A 156 -15.14 3.32 15.67
C ALA A 156 -14.72 1.85 15.72
N ILE A 157 -13.76 1.42 14.89
CA ILE A 157 -13.27 0.02 14.92
C ILE A 157 -12.64 -0.34 16.27
N ARG A 158 -11.96 0.61 16.94
CA ARG A 158 -11.36 0.42 18.27
C ARG A 158 -12.36 0.17 19.40
N LYS A 159 -13.64 0.53 19.22
CA LYS A 159 -14.69 0.18 20.19
C LYS A 159 -14.96 -1.32 20.22
N ILE A 160 -14.72 -2.02 19.11
CA ILE A 160 -14.97 -3.46 18.97
C ILE A 160 -13.70 -4.27 19.29
N ASP A 161 -12.54 -3.73 18.88
CA ASP A 161 -11.23 -4.31 19.14
C ASP A 161 -10.21 -3.19 19.42
N PRO A 162 -9.75 -3.02 20.68
CA PRO A 162 -8.80 -1.98 21.04
C PRO A 162 -7.45 -2.04 20.30
N THR A 163 -7.08 -3.21 19.74
CA THR A 163 -5.84 -3.41 18.99
C THR A 163 -6.00 -3.11 17.49
N ALA A 164 -7.22 -2.88 17.02
CA ALA A 164 -7.52 -2.55 15.64
C ALA A 164 -7.25 -1.07 15.29
N PRO A 165 -7.07 -0.72 14.00
CA PRO A 165 -6.80 -1.65 12.90
C PRO A 165 -5.44 -2.34 13.11
N HIS A 166 -5.33 -3.62 12.76
CA HIS A 166 -4.08 -4.37 12.90
C HIS A 166 -3.06 -3.94 11.84
N ASP A 167 -3.57 -3.52 10.68
CA ASP A 167 -2.77 -2.96 9.60
C ASP A 167 -3.43 -1.71 9.05
N VAL A 168 -2.60 -0.70 8.76
CA VAL A 168 -2.98 0.49 8.03
C VAL A 168 -2.08 0.60 6.82
N ILE A 169 -2.63 0.27 5.66
CA ILE A 169 -1.91 0.20 4.40
C ILE A 169 -2.12 1.52 3.65
N LEU A 170 -1.05 2.31 3.55
CA LEU A 170 -1.06 3.53 2.75
C LEU A 170 -0.69 3.20 1.30
N VAL A 171 -1.62 3.47 0.39
CA VAL A 171 -1.44 3.28 -1.05
C VAL A 171 -1.03 4.60 -1.69
N LEU A 172 0.18 4.62 -2.25
CA LEU A 172 0.79 5.75 -2.94
C LEU A 172 0.90 5.49 -4.43
N ASP A 173 0.80 6.57 -5.20
CA ASP A 173 0.99 6.57 -6.65
C ASP A 173 2.38 7.10 -6.98
N ALA A 174 3.15 6.34 -7.77
CA ALA A 174 4.51 6.68 -8.14
C ALA A 174 4.62 8.00 -8.92
N THR A 175 3.54 8.49 -9.52
CA THR A 175 3.51 9.76 -10.28
C THR A 175 3.46 11.01 -9.39
N VAL A 176 3.10 10.87 -8.10
CA VAL A 176 2.91 11.98 -7.15
C VAL A 176 4.22 12.72 -6.83
N GLY A 177 5.37 12.05 -6.97
CA GLY A 177 6.68 12.61 -6.65
C GLY A 177 6.77 13.06 -5.18
N GLN A 178 7.55 14.11 -4.90
CA GLN A 178 7.90 14.54 -3.53
C GLN A 178 6.71 14.86 -2.62
N ASN A 179 5.53 15.15 -3.18
CA ASN A 179 4.29 15.33 -2.41
C ASN A 179 3.89 14.08 -1.61
N ALA A 180 4.43 12.90 -1.93
CA ALA A 180 4.17 11.68 -1.20
C ALA A 180 4.67 11.72 0.26
N LEU A 181 5.77 12.43 0.54
CA LEU A 181 6.32 12.54 1.91
C LEU A 181 5.30 13.18 2.87
N GLY A 182 4.72 14.31 2.47
CA GLY A 182 3.68 14.98 3.27
C GLY A 182 2.38 14.17 3.40
N GLN A 183 2.10 13.25 2.46
CA GLN A 183 1.00 12.30 2.59
C GLN A 183 1.31 11.21 3.62
N VAL A 184 2.51 10.61 3.55
CA VAL A 184 2.95 9.60 4.51
C VAL A 184 2.85 10.15 5.93
N GLU A 185 3.37 11.35 6.17
CA GLU A 185 3.31 11.99 7.49
C GLU A 185 1.85 12.22 7.95
N ALA A 186 1.00 12.76 7.09
CA ALA A 186 -0.39 13.06 7.43
C ALA A 186 -1.19 11.80 7.81
N PHE A 187 -1.11 10.75 6.97
CA PHE A 187 -1.82 9.49 7.21
C PHE A 187 -1.23 8.73 8.40
N ARG A 188 0.10 8.75 8.58
CA ARG A 188 0.76 8.11 9.72
C ARG A 188 0.34 8.75 11.04
N ASN A 189 0.30 10.07 11.12
CA ASN A 189 -0.10 10.79 12.33
C ASN A 189 -1.58 10.56 12.70
N THR A 190 -2.42 10.30 11.70
CA THR A 190 -3.88 10.18 11.89
C THR A 190 -4.33 8.75 12.14
N ALA A 191 -3.84 7.79 11.35
CA ALA A 191 -4.29 6.40 11.39
C ALA A 191 -3.23 5.41 11.89
N GLY A 192 -1.95 5.79 11.93
CA GLY A 192 -0.87 4.88 12.32
C GLY A 192 -0.51 3.90 11.21
N VAL A 193 -0.10 4.42 10.04
CA VAL A 193 0.36 3.63 8.88
C VAL A 193 1.40 2.59 9.29
N THR A 194 1.11 1.32 8.98
CA THR A 194 1.97 0.16 9.28
C THR A 194 2.65 -0.41 8.04
N GLY A 195 2.18 -0.07 6.84
CA GLY A 195 2.73 -0.59 5.59
C GLY A 195 2.41 0.28 4.38
N LEU A 196 3.22 0.14 3.34
CA LEU A 196 3.10 0.86 2.08
C LEU A 196 2.81 -0.08 0.91
N VAL A 197 2.01 0.43 -0.03
CA VAL A 197 1.89 -0.10 -1.39
C VAL A 197 2.16 1.04 -2.37
N MET A 198 3.05 0.81 -3.32
CA MET A 198 3.33 1.75 -4.41
C MET A 198 2.67 1.26 -5.70
N THR A 199 1.89 2.09 -6.37
CA THR A 199 1.17 1.73 -7.61
C THR A 199 1.65 2.57 -8.80
N LYS A 200 1.21 2.18 -10.00
CA LYS A 200 1.45 2.86 -11.29
C LYS A 200 2.92 2.99 -11.67
N LEU A 201 3.72 1.98 -11.33
CA LEU A 201 5.14 1.95 -11.68
C LEU A 201 5.40 1.63 -13.16
N ASP A 202 4.42 1.03 -13.84
CA ASP A 202 4.43 0.70 -15.26
C ASP A 202 4.50 1.94 -16.19
N GLY A 203 4.06 3.10 -15.70
CA GLY A 203 3.98 4.33 -16.50
C GLY A 203 4.99 5.42 -16.13
N THR A 204 5.96 5.18 -15.23
CA THR A 204 6.73 6.31 -14.69
C THR A 204 8.16 6.02 -14.22
N ALA A 205 9.08 6.92 -14.58
CA ALA A 205 10.45 7.00 -14.02
C ALA A 205 10.49 7.67 -12.63
N LYS A 206 9.34 7.98 -12.01
CA LYS A 206 9.24 8.74 -10.75
C LYS A 206 9.21 7.88 -9.48
N GLY A 207 9.53 6.59 -9.58
CA GLY A 207 9.61 5.68 -8.45
C GLY A 207 10.63 6.09 -7.37
N GLY A 208 11.59 6.97 -7.68
CA GLY A 208 12.63 7.42 -6.76
C GLY A 208 12.13 8.06 -5.45
N VAL A 209 10.87 8.51 -5.39
CA VAL A 209 10.29 9.00 -4.12
C VAL A 209 10.25 7.92 -3.03
N LEU A 210 10.18 6.64 -3.41
CA LEU A 210 10.17 5.53 -2.45
C LEU A 210 11.47 5.46 -1.64
N VAL A 211 12.60 5.87 -2.24
CA VAL A 211 13.90 5.98 -1.57
C VAL A 211 13.84 7.04 -0.48
N ALA A 212 13.35 8.24 -0.81
CA ALA A 212 13.20 9.34 0.15
C ALA A 212 12.24 8.98 1.30
N ILE A 213 11.15 8.24 1.01
CA ILE A 213 10.23 7.75 2.04
C ILE A 213 10.94 6.75 2.96
N ALA A 214 11.70 5.80 2.41
CA ALA A 214 12.38 4.75 3.18
C ALA A 214 13.47 5.29 4.13
N GLU A 215 14.12 6.38 3.74
CA GLU A 215 15.10 7.10 4.57
C GLU A 215 14.43 7.84 5.73
N GLN A 216 13.32 8.54 5.46
CA GLN A 216 12.66 9.39 6.46
C GLN A 216 11.71 8.63 7.38
N HIS A 217 11.19 7.48 6.91
CA HIS A 217 10.14 6.75 7.60
C HIS A 217 10.46 5.25 7.65
N PRO A 218 10.53 4.65 8.86
CA PRO A 218 10.75 3.22 9.01
C PRO A 218 9.44 2.43 8.79
N ILE A 219 8.82 2.60 7.62
CA ILE A 219 7.58 1.92 7.26
C ILE A 219 7.91 0.82 6.25
N PRO A 220 7.49 -0.43 6.50
CA PRO A 220 7.62 -1.50 5.54
C PRO A 220 6.90 -1.23 4.22
N ILE A 221 7.48 -1.72 3.12
CA ILE A 221 6.90 -1.71 1.78
C ILE A 221 6.53 -3.15 1.46
N HIS A 222 5.23 -3.39 1.28
CA HIS A 222 4.70 -4.74 1.10
C HIS A 222 4.53 -5.13 -0.36
N PHE A 223 3.99 -4.21 -1.15
CA PHE A 223 3.62 -4.50 -2.54
C PHE A 223 3.95 -3.36 -3.49
N VAL A 224 4.13 -3.75 -4.75
CA VAL A 224 4.17 -2.86 -5.91
C VAL A 224 3.10 -3.26 -6.92
N GLY A 225 2.35 -2.27 -7.40
CA GLY A 225 1.35 -2.42 -8.45
C GLY A 225 1.90 -1.92 -9.79
N VAL A 226 1.92 -2.79 -10.80
CA VAL A 226 2.51 -2.55 -12.13
C VAL A 226 1.50 -2.70 -13.27
N GLY A 227 0.21 -2.57 -12.96
CA GLY A 227 -0.87 -2.71 -13.94
C GLY A 227 -2.23 -2.77 -13.29
N GLU A 228 -3.25 -3.15 -14.06
CA GLU A 228 -4.67 -3.12 -13.65
C GLU A 228 -5.22 -4.51 -13.26
N LYS A 229 -4.60 -5.60 -13.73
CA LYS A 229 -5.10 -6.95 -13.49
C LYS A 229 -4.78 -7.42 -12.07
N ALA A 230 -5.47 -8.48 -11.62
CA ALA A 230 -5.31 -9.02 -10.27
C ALA A 230 -3.88 -9.49 -9.99
N GLU A 231 -3.25 -10.08 -11.01
CA GLU A 231 -1.88 -10.58 -11.02
C GLU A 231 -0.80 -9.47 -11.00
N ASP A 232 -1.15 -8.23 -11.37
CA ASP A 232 -0.18 -7.11 -11.44
C ASP A 232 0.07 -6.45 -10.07
N LEU A 233 -0.06 -7.21 -8.97
CA LEU A 233 0.33 -6.80 -7.62
C LEU A 233 1.36 -7.79 -7.09
N HIS A 234 2.61 -7.34 -7.05
CA HIS A 234 3.74 -8.18 -6.66
C HIS A 234 4.23 -7.81 -5.27
N PRO A 235 4.76 -8.77 -4.49
CA PRO A 235 5.57 -8.45 -3.32
C PRO A 235 6.70 -7.49 -3.70
N PHE A 236 6.97 -6.52 -2.84
CA PHE A 236 8.07 -5.60 -3.07
C PHE A 236 9.43 -6.32 -2.98
N SER A 237 10.33 -5.97 -3.88
CA SER A 237 11.74 -6.41 -3.91
C SER A 237 12.60 -5.17 -4.13
N ALA A 238 13.43 -4.83 -3.16
CA ALA A 238 14.33 -3.68 -3.22
C ALA A 238 15.29 -3.80 -4.40
N ASP A 239 15.82 -5.00 -4.64
CA ASP A 239 16.77 -5.28 -5.72
C ASP A 239 16.11 -5.11 -7.09
N THR A 240 14.93 -5.71 -7.29
CA THR A 240 14.18 -5.61 -8.55
C THR A 240 13.78 -4.16 -8.79
N PHE A 241 13.27 -3.47 -7.77
CA PHE A 241 12.87 -2.08 -7.88
C PHE A 241 14.04 -1.15 -8.20
N ALA A 242 15.19 -1.34 -7.56
CA ALA A 242 16.37 -0.51 -7.76
C ALA A 242 16.93 -0.64 -9.17
N ARG A 243 16.99 -1.87 -9.70
CA ARG A 243 17.39 -2.15 -11.09
C ARG A 243 16.43 -1.51 -12.09
N ALA A 244 15.13 -1.62 -11.85
CA ALA A 244 14.10 -1.01 -12.67
C ALA A 244 14.24 0.50 -12.76
N LEU A 245 14.47 1.14 -11.61
CA LEU A 245 14.56 2.59 -11.51
C LEU A 245 15.75 3.17 -12.30
N VAL A 246 16.85 2.42 -12.44
CA VAL A 246 18.03 2.85 -13.22
C VAL A 246 18.03 2.35 -14.67
N GLY A 247 16.98 1.63 -15.09
CA GLY A 247 16.84 1.06 -16.42
C GLY A 247 17.83 -0.07 -16.69
N LEU A 248 17.93 -1.02 -15.75
CA LEU A 248 18.66 -2.29 -15.86
C LEU A 248 17.73 -3.52 -15.87
N ASP A 249 16.45 -3.30 -16.16
CA ASP A 249 15.47 -4.36 -16.36
C ASP A 249 15.65 -4.97 -17.76
N ASP A 250 16.51 -5.97 -17.84
CA ASP A 250 16.48 -7.01 -18.87
C ASP A 250 15.99 -8.32 -18.21
#